data_AF-A0A1H8N1G0-F1
#
_entry.id   AF-A0A1H8N1G0-F1
#
_cell.length_a   1.000
_cell.length_b   1.000
_cell.length_c   1.000
_cell.angle_alpha   90.00
_cell.angle_beta   90.00
_cell.angle_gamma   90.00
#
_symmetry.space_group_name_H-M   'P 1'
#
loop_
_entity.id
_entity.type
_entity.pdbx_description
1 polymer ?
#
loop_
_entity_poly.entity_id
_entity_poly.type
_entity_poly.pdbx_seq_one_letter_code
_entity_poly.pdbx_strand_id
1 'polypeptide(L)'
;MQQSKSIERYIVLFIPWLLALACKSDSVLSYFIAWGGSFFIFLITLTGWVRPIPNDRPMAEQLMRPLFIIQIIFAGYMCSTSIFYFMNTLGYENFRHVFIHTLNDKDTLGLIAQCQRYYCLGHASFIMGVLIFMNYPVVKKYHIETEKLANLLMMSAIISFPVSLLFLKVPGLSQFYFQFSSLSFIAGTLALAFAIPLKKAGNTLICFLLYGFNFYQALTSGFKEPIIISVLVLGIFLYPTYKKLVTITFVPIIILLFTVLPTYNHIYRANAWNGDTNSDQASQLALDAALNVDDEDVKETNWDFLVYRLSEIDMFTRFVQSTPKNVDFYGLDLVKQSAIALVPRILWPSKPITEDLIMQRVYDAGVVNRNSSVSAKPAYIVDAYLSGGDFGIFIFLFGYGAIAQLIAVKAEKLFGGYILGTALIFSGLFQIMWRGISFEFLFNTVFWSYISMLLIHKILVNSNILKEV
;
A
#
# COMPACT_ATOMS: atom_id res chain seq x y z
N MET A 1 -25.96 23.34 0.44
CA MET A 1 -26.48 22.06 0.94
C MET A 1 -26.30 21.01 -0.14
N GLN A 2 -25.36 20.07 0.02
CA GLN A 2 -25.32 18.88 -0.85
C GLN A 2 -26.53 18.02 -0.49
N GLN A 3 -27.46 17.80 -1.44
CA GLN A 3 -28.51 16.79 -1.30
C GLN A 3 -27.84 15.48 -0.89
N SER A 4 -28.21 14.93 0.27
CA SER A 4 -27.76 13.60 0.67
C SER A 4 -28.27 12.63 -0.38
N LYS A 5 -27.39 12.18 -1.28
CA LYS A 5 -27.73 11.17 -2.26
C LYS A 5 -28.19 9.91 -1.51
N SER A 6 -29.25 9.30 -2.01
CA SER A 6 -29.89 8.11 -1.45
C SER A 6 -28.87 6.99 -1.15
N ILE A 7 -29.06 6.32 -0.01
CA ILE A 7 -28.28 5.14 0.45
C ILE A 7 -28.18 4.07 -0.65
N GLU A 8 -29.18 3.99 -1.54
CA GLU A 8 -29.25 3.10 -2.70
C GLU A 8 -28.00 3.16 -3.60
N ARG A 9 -27.35 4.33 -3.72
CA ARG A 9 -26.15 4.46 -4.56
C ARG A 9 -24.96 3.67 -4.02
N TYR A 10 -24.90 3.44 -2.71
CA TYR A 10 -23.87 2.60 -2.11
C TYR A 10 -24.10 1.12 -2.41
N ILE A 11 -25.36 0.69 -2.54
CA ILE A 11 -25.72 -0.69 -2.91
C ILE A 11 -25.19 -1.03 -4.31
N VAL A 12 -25.17 -0.05 -5.23
CA VAL A 12 -24.64 -0.24 -6.59
C VAL A 12 -23.17 -0.68 -6.61
N LEU A 13 -22.38 -0.34 -5.58
CA LEU A 13 -20.99 -0.81 -5.45
C LEU A 13 -20.90 -2.34 -5.37
N PHE A 14 -21.94 -3.01 -4.87
CA PHE A 14 -21.97 -4.47 -4.63
C PHE A 14 -22.60 -5.26 -5.78
N ILE A 15 -23.20 -4.59 -6.77
CA ILE A 15 -23.83 -5.25 -7.92
C ILE A 15 -22.86 -6.19 -8.66
N PRO A 16 -21.61 -5.79 -8.98
CA PRO A 16 -20.71 -6.70 -9.69
C PRO A 16 -20.40 -7.98 -8.90
N TRP A 17 -20.24 -7.86 -7.58
CA TRP A 17 -20.04 -9.03 -6.71
C TRP A 17 -21.27 -9.95 -6.70
N LEU A 18 -22.48 -9.38 -6.59
CA LEU A 18 -23.74 -10.15 -6.63
C LEU A 18 -23.93 -10.87 -7.98
N LEU A 19 -23.63 -10.20 -9.09
CA LEU A 19 -23.69 -10.79 -10.43
C LEU A 19 -22.66 -11.92 -10.58
N ALA A 20 -21.43 -11.70 -10.12
CA ALA A 20 -20.40 -12.74 -10.15
C ALA A 20 -20.81 -13.95 -9.30
N LEU A 21 -21.46 -13.73 -8.16
CA LEU A 21 -21.98 -14.79 -7.29
C LEU A 21 -23.13 -15.56 -7.96
N ALA A 22 -24.03 -14.87 -8.67
CA ALA A 22 -25.09 -15.51 -9.46
C ALA A 22 -24.52 -16.40 -10.58
N CYS A 23 -23.38 -16.01 -11.16
CA CYS A 23 -22.67 -16.78 -12.18
C CYS A 23 -21.65 -17.78 -11.62
N LYS A 24 -21.68 -18.14 -10.32
CA LYS A 24 -20.66 -19.00 -9.69
C LYS A 24 -20.47 -20.39 -10.34
N SER A 25 -21.46 -20.87 -11.08
CA SER A 25 -21.37 -22.14 -11.82
C SER A 25 -20.42 -22.10 -13.00
N ASP A 26 -20.11 -20.91 -13.51
CA ASP A 26 -19.12 -20.67 -14.56
C ASP A 26 -17.98 -19.83 -13.97
N SER A 27 -16.87 -20.50 -13.64
CA SER A 27 -15.71 -19.87 -13.02
C SER A 27 -15.13 -18.75 -13.87
N VAL A 28 -15.12 -18.88 -15.20
CA VAL A 28 -14.55 -17.90 -16.12
C VAL A 28 -15.43 -16.65 -16.16
N LEU A 29 -16.73 -16.83 -16.38
CA LEU A 29 -17.69 -15.72 -16.39
C LEU A 29 -17.73 -15.00 -15.03
N SER A 30 -17.80 -15.77 -13.94
CA SER A 30 -17.79 -15.25 -12.58
C SER A 30 -16.53 -14.44 -12.27
N TYR A 31 -15.36 -14.94 -12.70
CA TYR A 31 -14.09 -14.24 -12.56
C TYR A 31 -14.10 -12.91 -13.32
N PHE A 32 -14.48 -12.89 -14.60
CA PHE A 32 -14.47 -11.66 -15.40
C PHE A 32 -15.50 -10.63 -14.94
N ILE A 33 -16.67 -11.05 -14.44
CA ILE A 33 -17.64 -10.13 -13.83
C ILE A 33 -17.04 -9.48 -12.57
N ALA A 34 -16.40 -10.25 -11.70
CA ALA A 34 -15.78 -9.73 -10.49
C ALA A 34 -14.56 -8.84 -10.79
N TRP A 35 -13.69 -9.26 -11.72
CA TRP A 35 -12.53 -8.51 -12.18
C TRP A 35 -12.92 -7.19 -12.85
N GLY A 36 -13.83 -7.23 -13.84
CA GLY A 36 -14.43 -6.04 -14.44
C GLY A 36 -15.19 -5.18 -13.43
N GLY A 37 -15.78 -5.81 -12.41
CA GLY A 37 -16.48 -5.17 -11.31
C GLY A 37 -15.63 -4.18 -10.52
N SER A 38 -14.36 -4.50 -10.25
CA SER A 38 -13.45 -3.58 -9.57
C SER A 38 -13.15 -2.32 -10.41
N PHE A 39 -13.04 -2.45 -11.74
CA PHE A 39 -12.93 -1.29 -12.63
C PHE A 39 -14.23 -0.46 -12.67
N PHE A 40 -15.38 -1.12 -12.65
CA PHE A 40 -16.67 -0.46 -12.55
C PHE A 40 -16.78 0.36 -11.25
N ILE A 41 -16.44 -0.24 -10.10
CA ILE A 41 -16.41 0.44 -8.78
C ILE A 41 -15.52 1.69 -8.87
N PHE A 42 -14.32 1.54 -9.43
CA PHE A 42 -13.38 2.64 -9.65
C PHE A 42 -14.00 3.78 -10.48
N LEU A 43 -14.62 3.45 -11.61
CA LEU A 43 -15.23 4.42 -12.52
C LEU A 43 -16.37 5.19 -11.83
N ILE A 44 -17.30 4.50 -11.17
CA ILE A 44 -18.48 5.15 -10.57
C ILE A 44 -18.14 5.98 -9.32
N THR A 45 -17.07 5.63 -8.60
CA THR A 45 -16.64 6.39 -7.42
C THR A 45 -15.83 7.63 -7.84
N LEU A 46 -14.93 7.50 -8.83
CA LEU A 46 -14.11 8.61 -9.31
C LEU A 46 -14.83 9.57 -10.27
N THR A 47 -16.01 9.22 -10.76
CA THR A 47 -16.90 10.18 -11.44
C THR A 47 -17.75 11.00 -10.45
N GLY A 48 -17.69 10.69 -9.16
CA GLY A 48 -18.53 11.33 -8.14
C GLY A 48 -20.01 10.93 -8.20
N TRP A 49 -20.33 9.86 -8.95
CA TRP A 49 -21.71 9.40 -9.14
C TRP A 49 -22.31 8.91 -7.82
N VAL A 50 -21.57 8.06 -7.07
CA VAL A 50 -21.97 7.53 -5.76
C VAL A 50 -22.04 8.66 -4.72
N ARG A 51 -20.91 9.31 -4.46
CA ARG A 51 -20.79 10.50 -3.61
C ARG A 51 -19.95 11.54 -4.33
N PRO A 52 -20.34 12.84 -4.34
CA PRO A 52 -19.58 13.87 -5.02
C PRO A 52 -18.14 13.93 -4.49
N ILE A 53 -17.18 14.05 -5.41
CA ILE A 53 -15.78 14.26 -5.07
C ILE A 53 -15.63 15.62 -4.38
N PRO A 54 -14.71 15.76 -3.41
CA PRO A 54 -14.43 17.05 -2.81
C PRO A 54 -14.05 18.10 -3.86
N ASN A 55 -14.76 19.23 -3.87
CA ASN A 55 -14.54 20.33 -4.81
C ASN A 55 -13.62 21.43 -4.24
N ASP A 56 -12.97 21.18 -3.11
CA ASP A 56 -12.06 22.15 -2.48
C ASP A 56 -10.74 22.31 -3.24
N ARG A 57 -10.40 21.34 -4.10
CA ARG A 57 -9.21 21.34 -4.96
C ARG A 57 -9.48 20.60 -6.27
N PRO A 58 -8.74 20.91 -7.36
CA PRO A 58 -8.76 20.10 -8.58
C PRO A 58 -8.40 18.65 -8.27
N MET A 59 -8.99 17.70 -9.01
CA MET A 59 -8.77 16.25 -8.80
C MET A 59 -7.29 15.87 -8.79
N ALA A 60 -6.49 16.44 -9.71
CA ALA A 60 -5.05 16.20 -9.79
C ALA A 60 -4.27 16.66 -8.55
N GLU A 61 -4.81 17.59 -7.77
CA GLU A 61 -4.17 18.15 -6.57
C GLU A 61 -4.63 17.50 -5.25
N GLN A 62 -5.48 16.48 -5.32
CA GLN A 62 -5.98 15.74 -4.16
C GLN A 62 -5.74 14.23 -4.24
N LEU A 63 -4.88 13.78 -5.16
CA LEU A 63 -4.57 12.37 -5.42
C LEU A 63 -4.05 11.59 -4.20
N MET A 64 -3.50 12.27 -3.19
CA MET A 64 -3.01 11.60 -1.96
C MET A 64 -4.13 11.28 -0.96
N ARG A 65 -5.38 11.71 -1.20
CA ARG A 65 -6.51 11.35 -0.33
C ARG A 65 -6.83 9.85 -0.46
N PRO A 66 -7.35 9.20 0.59
CA PRO A 66 -7.70 7.77 0.58
C PRO A 66 -8.55 7.33 -0.61
N LEU A 67 -9.51 8.16 -1.04
CA LEU A 67 -10.35 7.91 -2.21
C LEU A 67 -9.54 7.65 -3.49
N PHE A 68 -8.37 8.25 -3.64
CA PHE A 68 -7.56 8.11 -4.84
C PHE A 68 -6.41 7.13 -4.60
N ILE A 69 -5.40 7.50 -3.81
CA ILE A 69 -4.16 6.70 -3.72
C ILE A 69 -4.39 5.29 -3.18
N ILE A 70 -5.18 5.14 -2.10
CA ILE A 70 -5.40 3.82 -1.51
C ILE A 70 -6.34 3.01 -2.40
N GLN A 71 -7.36 3.62 -3.00
CA GLN A 71 -8.22 2.94 -3.97
C GLN A 71 -7.43 2.44 -5.19
N ILE A 72 -6.54 3.28 -5.75
CA ILE A 72 -5.69 2.94 -6.90
C ILE A 72 -4.77 1.77 -6.54
N ILE A 73 -4.11 1.82 -5.38
CA ILE A 73 -3.19 0.77 -4.97
C ILE A 73 -3.96 -0.51 -4.66
N PHE A 74 -5.07 -0.45 -3.92
CA PHE A 74 -5.89 -1.61 -3.61
C PHE A 74 -6.44 -2.28 -4.88
N ALA A 75 -7.11 -1.52 -5.75
CA ALA A 75 -7.70 -2.06 -6.97
C ALA A 75 -6.61 -2.52 -7.95
N GLY A 76 -5.59 -1.69 -8.16
CA GLY A 76 -4.48 -1.98 -9.05
C GLY A 76 -3.71 -3.22 -8.62
N TYR A 77 -3.33 -3.33 -7.34
CA TYR A 77 -2.48 -4.41 -6.85
C TYR A 77 -3.24 -5.69 -6.50
N MET A 78 -4.46 -5.61 -5.94
CA MET A 78 -5.21 -6.81 -5.54
C MET A 78 -6.15 -7.28 -6.65
N CYS A 79 -6.89 -6.38 -7.27
CA CYS A 79 -7.96 -6.77 -8.19
C CYS A 79 -7.46 -6.97 -9.62
N SER A 80 -6.61 -6.07 -10.13
CA SER A 80 -6.24 -6.04 -11.55
C SER A 80 -5.16 -7.06 -11.91
N THR A 81 -4.16 -7.26 -11.05
CA THR A 81 -2.99 -8.12 -11.31
C THR A 81 -3.32 -9.61 -11.31
N SER A 82 -4.44 -10.02 -10.71
CA SER A 82 -4.84 -11.43 -10.68
C SER A 82 -5.09 -12.03 -12.06
N ILE A 83 -5.26 -11.18 -13.09
CA ILE A 83 -5.47 -11.61 -14.47
C ILE A 83 -4.29 -12.43 -14.99
N PHE A 84 -3.06 -12.12 -14.58
CA PHE A 84 -1.88 -12.88 -15.03
C PHE A 84 -1.92 -14.30 -14.48
N TYR A 85 -2.22 -14.45 -13.20
CA TYR A 85 -2.40 -15.77 -12.59
C TYR A 85 -3.56 -16.55 -13.23
N PHE A 86 -4.69 -15.89 -13.45
CA PHE A 86 -5.84 -16.51 -14.12
C PHE A 86 -5.51 -16.96 -15.55
N MET A 87 -4.85 -16.11 -16.35
CA MET A 87 -4.39 -16.43 -17.70
C MET A 87 -3.39 -17.60 -17.68
N ASN A 88 -2.47 -17.61 -16.72
CA ASN A 88 -1.52 -18.71 -16.53
C ASN A 88 -2.25 -20.04 -16.27
N THR A 89 -3.26 -20.04 -15.41
CA THR A 89 -4.10 -21.22 -15.16
C THR A 89 -4.87 -21.67 -16.39
N LEU A 90 -5.25 -20.74 -17.28
CA LEU A 90 -5.87 -21.05 -18.58
C LEU A 90 -4.88 -21.57 -19.66
N GLY A 91 -3.59 -21.69 -19.34
CA GLY A 91 -2.57 -22.17 -20.28
C GLY A 91 -1.95 -21.07 -21.15
N TYR A 92 -2.05 -19.81 -20.75
CA TYR A 92 -1.31 -18.72 -21.38
C TYR A 92 0.04 -18.52 -20.72
N GLU A 93 1.07 -18.33 -21.54
CA GLU A 93 2.39 -17.89 -21.13
C GLU A 93 2.83 -16.77 -22.06
N ASN A 94 3.27 -15.62 -21.51
CA ASN A 94 3.65 -14.45 -22.30
C ASN A 94 2.59 -14.04 -23.35
N PHE A 95 1.31 -14.10 -22.95
CA PHE A 95 0.14 -13.84 -23.82
C PHE A 95 -0.02 -14.78 -25.03
N ARG A 96 0.74 -15.87 -25.08
CA ARG A 96 0.59 -16.94 -26.07
C ARG A 96 -0.03 -18.15 -25.41
N HIS A 97 -0.95 -18.81 -26.09
CA HIS A 97 -1.54 -20.04 -25.58
C HIS A 97 -0.52 -21.17 -25.79
N VAL A 98 0.10 -21.64 -24.72
CA VAL A 98 1.14 -22.67 -24.74
C VAL A 98 0.50 -23.97 -24.28
N PHE A 99 0.12 -24.82 -25.24
CA PHE A 99 -0.59 -26.06 -24.98
C PHE A 99 0.38 -27.12 -24.43
N ILE A 100 0.64 -27.11 -23.11
CA ILE A 100 1.44 -28.16 -22.45
C ILE A 100 0.75 -28.58 -21.15
N HIS A 101 -0.07 -29.63 -21.23
CA HIS A 101 -0.50 -30.50 -20.13
C HIS A 101 -1.14 -29.92 -18.85
N THR A 102 -1.44 -28.63 -18.75
CA THR A 102 -2.37 -28.14 -17.72
C THR A 102 -3.79 -28.57 -18.10
N LEU A 103 -4.18 -29.76 -17.63
CA LEU A 103 -5.60 -30.06 -17.42
C LEU A 103 -6.18 -28.84 -16.71
N ASN A 104 -7.09 -28.13 -17.37
CA ASN A 104 -7.88 -27.05 -16.78
C ASN A 104 -8.51 -27.60 -15.51
N ASP A 105 -7.81 -27.43 -14.38
CA ASP A 105 -8.31 -27.90 -13.10
C ASP A 105 -9.46 -26.97 -12.76
N LYS A 106 -10.67 -27.46 -13.02
CA LYS A 106 -11.92 -26.74 -12.79
C LYS A 106 -12.00 -26.29 -11.34
N ASP A 107 -11.39 -27.03 -10.42
CA ASP A 107 -11.36 -26.69 -9.01
C ASP A 107 -10.44 -25.48 -8.76
N THR A 108 -9.23 -25.48 -9.33
CA THR A 108 -8.32 -24.32 -9.27
C THR A 108 -8.95 -23.07 -9.90
N LEU A 109 -9.55 -23.17 -11.10
CA LEU A 109 -10.26 -22.05 -11.72
C LEU A 109 -11.43 -21.56 -10.85
N GLY A 110 -12.16 -22.49 -10.22
CA GLY A 110 -13.23 -22.17 -9.26
C GLY A 110 -12.73 -21.39 -8.04
N LEU A 111 -11.59 -21.79 -7.48
CA LEU A 111 -10.94 -21.10 -6.36
C LEU A 111 -10.46 -19.70 -6.76
N ILE A 112 -9.84 -19.54 -7.93
CA ILE A 112 -9.40 -18.23 -8.43
C ILE A 112 -10.60 -17.30 -8.61
N ALA A 113 -11.68 -17.79 -9.24
CA ALA A 113 -12.91 -17.03 -9.39
C ALA A 113 -13.52 -16.63 -8.04
N GLN A 114 -13.48 -17.52 -7.05
CA GLN A 114 -13.93 -17.24 -5.69
C GLN A 114 -13.09 -16.13 -5.02
N CYS A 115 -11.77 -16.23 -5.07
CA CYS A 115 -10.88 -15.19 -4.55
C CYS A 115 -11.10 -13.84 -5.25
N GLN A 116 -11.33 -13.83 -6.57
CA GLN A 116 -11.62 -12.60 -7.29
C GLN A 116 -12.97 -11.98 -6.88
N ARG A 117 -14.00 -12.79 -6.61
CA ARG A 117 -15.26 -12.31 -6.01
C ARG A 117 -15.00 -11.66 -4.65
N TYR A 118 -14.15 -12.26 -3.82
CA TYR A 118 -13.76 -11.68 -2.54
C TYR A 118 -13.01 -10.36 -2.69
N TYR A 119 -12.10 -10.23 -3.65
CA TYR A 119 -11.46 -8.95 -3.97
C TYR A 119 -12.48 -7.89 -4.39
N CYS A 120 -13.47 -8.25 -5.21
CA CYS A 120 -14.55 -7.34 -5.61
C CYS A 120 -15.40 -6.88 -4.41
N LEU A 121 -15.81 -7.82 -3.53
CA LEU A 121 -16.51 -7.52 -2.28
C LEU A 121 -15.69 -6.61 -1.37
N GLY A 122 -14.40 -6.92 -1.21
CA GLY A 122 -13.46 -6.12 -0.43
C GLY A 122 -13.30 -4.71 -0.98
N HIS A 123 -13.22 -4.56 -2.30
CA HIS A 123 -13.13 -3.24 -2.96
C HIS A 123 -14.39 -2.41 -2.70
N ALA A 124 -15.58 -2.99 -2.89
CA ALA A 124 -16.86 -2.34 -2.64
C ALA A 124 -16.98 -1.90 -1.17
N SER A 125 -16.64 -2.80 -0.23
CA SER A 125 -16.72 -2.55 1.22
C SER A 125 -15.74 -1.46 1.65
N PHE A 126 -14.49 -1.55 1.20
CA PHE A 126 -13.45 -0.54 1.44
C PHE A 126 -13.88 0.84 0.98
N ILE A 127 -14.36 0.96 -0.26
CA ILE A 127 -14.77 2.25 -0.81
C ILE A 127 -16.06 2.75 -0.20
N MET A 128 -16.99 1.88 0.17
CA MET A 128 -18.14 2.28 0.98
C MET A 128 -17.70 2.94 2.29
N GLY A 129 -16.72 2.35 3.00
CA GLY A 129 -16.14 2.92 4.21
C GLY A 129 -15.51 4.29 3.98
N VAL A 130 -14.65 4.42 2.96
CA VAL A 130 -14.05 5.71 2.58
C VAL A 130 -15.13 6.74 2.26
N LEU A 131 -16.08 6.40 1.39
CA LEU A 131 -17.09 7.34 0.93
C LEU A 131 -18.05 7.74 2.04
N ILE A 132 -18.43 6.90 2.99
CA ILE A 132 -19.34 7.29 4.09
C ILE A 132 -18.69 8.33 5.00
N PHE A 133 -17.41 8.16 5.33
CA PHE A 133 -16.68 9.06 6.23
C PHE A 133 -15.97 10.22 5.52
N MET A 134 -16.14 10.35 4.20
CA MET A 134 -15.56 11.43 3.40
C MET A 134 -16.24 12.78 3.68
N ASN A 135 -15.71 13.55 4.63
CA ASN A 135 -16.27 14.85 5.03
C ASN A 135 -15.37 16.02 4.61
N TYR A 136 -15.66 16.61 3.46
CA TYR A 136 -14.94 17.75 2.88
C TYR A 136 -15.90 18.88 2.47
N PRO A 137 -15.47 20.16 2.45
CA PRO A 137 -14.14 20.65 2.85
C PRO A 137 -13.91 20.52 4.36
N VAL A 138 -12.67 20.22 4.75
CA VAL A 138 -12.31 20.15 6.17
C VAL A 138 -12.18 21.55 6.73
N VAL A 139 -12.91 21.83 7.82
CA VAL A 139 -12.76 23.08 8.58
C VAL A 139 -11.35 23.10 9.19
N LYS A 140 -10.51 24.01 8.69
CA LYS A 140 -9.13 24.18 9.13
C LYS A 140 -9.12 24.77 10.53
N LYS A 141 -8.44 24.10 11.48
CA LYS A 141 -8.23 24.66 12.82
C LYS A 141 -6.96 25.51 12.91
N TYR A 142 -5.95 25.14 12.11
CA TYR A 142 -4.65 25.79 12.09
C TYR A 142 -4.30 26.22 10.67
N HIS A 143 -3.40 27.20 10.53
CA HIS A 143 -2.84 27.61 9.26
C HIS A 143 -1.31 27.74 9.33
N ILE A 144 -0.66 27.65 8.17
CA ILE A 144 0.77 27.90 7.99
C ILE A 144 0.95 28.91 6.86
N GLU A 145 1.90 29.82 7.05
CA GLU A 145 2.36 30.74 6.01
C GLU A 145 2.95 29.95 4.83
N THR A 146 2.36 30.11 3.64
CA THR A 146 2.68 29.35 2.43
C THR A 146 4.16 29.47 2.03
N GLU A 147 4.77 30.63 2.26
CA GLU A 147 6.19 30.89 1.97
C GLU A 147 7.14 30.02 2.80
N LYS A 148 6.71 29.58 3.98
CA LYS A 148 7.49 28.73 4.89
C LYS A 148 7.27 27.25 4.65
N LEU A 149 6.31 26.87 3.80
CA LEU A 149 5.92 25.47 3.60
C LEU A 149 7.07 24.61 3.06
N ALA A 150 7.74 25.06 1.99
CA ALA A 150 8.87 24.31 1.41
C ALA A 150 10.02 24.14 2.41
N ASN A 151 10.32 25.19 3.18
CA ASN A 151 11.33 25.14 4.24
C ASN A 151 10.91 24.19 5.37
N LEU A 152 9.63 24.17 5.75
CA LEU A 152 9.10 23.25 6.76
C LEU A 152 9.21 21.79 6.31
N LEU A 153 8.89 21.50 5.05
CA LEU A 153 9.03 20.15 4.48
C LEU A 153 10.49 19.70 4.49
N MET A 154 11.40 20.58 4.04
CA MET A 154 12.84 20.31 4.06
C MET A 154 13.35 20.08 5.49
N MET A 155 12.98 20.93 6.44
CA MET A 155 13.34 20.77 7.85
C MET A 155 12.76 19.49 8.45
N SER A 156 11.53 19.12 8.08
CA SER A 156 10.91 17.87 8.51
C SER A 156 11.73 16.68 8.02
N ALA A 157 12.20 16.68 6.77
CA ALA A 157 13.08 15.63 6.24
C ALA A 157 14.42 15.55 6.99
N ILE A 158 15.08 16.70 7.18
CA ILE A 158 16.39 16.78 7.84
C ILE A 158 16.32 16.36 9.32
N ILE A 159 15.24 16.69 10.03
CA ILE A 159 15.09 16.36 11.46
C ILE A 159 14.61 14.92 11.66
N SER A 160 13.63 14.47 10.87
CA SER A 160 12.98 13.19 11.13
C SER A 160 13.90 11.98 10.90
N PHE A 161 14.84 12.06 9.96
CA PHE A 161 15.79 10.96 9.72
C PHE A 161 16.79 10.72 10.87
N PRO A 162 17.53 11.73 11.39
CA PRO A 162 18.35 11.54 12.59
C PRO A 162 17.52 11.08 13.79
N VAL A 163 16.32 11.63 13.97
CA VAL A 163 15.40 11.22 15.04
C VAL A 163 14.99 9.75 14.89
N SER A 164 14.75 9.26 13.67
CA SER A 164 14.47 7.84 13.46
C SER A 164 15.66 6.97 13.89
N LEU A 165 16.89 7.34 13.53
CA LEU A 165 18.09 6.61 13.95
C LEU A 165 18.27 6.61 15.48
N LEU A 166 17.90 7.69 16.18
CA LEU A 166 17.90 7.72 17.64
C LEU A 166 16.89 6.72 18.23
N PHE A 167 15.70 6.60 17.63
CA PHE A 167 14.70 5.63 18.07
C PHE A 167 15.14 4.17 17.91
N LEU A 168 16.03 3.89 16.95
CA LEU A 168 16.63 2.56 16.79
C LEU A 168 17.53 2.19 17.98
N LYS A 169 18.20 3.18 18.60
CA LYS A 169 19.13 2.96 19.71
C LYS A 169 18.45 2.76 21.06
N VAL A 170 17.19 3.19 21.19
CA VAL A 170 16.45 3.10 22.46
C VAL A 170 15.50 1.89 22.42
N PRO A 171 15.68 0.89 23.31
CA PRO A 171 14.80 -0.27 23.37
C PRO A 171 13.33 0.14 23.54
N GLY A 172 12.46 -0.41 22.70
CA GLY A 172 11.02 -0.13 22.73
C GLY A 172 10.57 1.06 21.86
N LEU A 173 11.48 1.88 21.33
CA LEU A 173 11.13 2.98 20.41
C LEU A 173 11.25 2.61 18.92
N SER A 174 11.62 1.37 18.60
CA SER A 174 11.77 0.91 17.22
C SER A 174 10.51 1.06 16.35
N GLN A 175 9.32 1.14 16.95
CA GLN A 175 8.07 1.43 16.22
C GLN A 175 8.09 2.82 15.56
N PHE A 176 8.71 3.80 16.23
CA PHE A 176 8.84 5.16 15.72
C PHE A 176 9.91 5.29 14.63
N TYR A 177 10.89 4.37 14.59
CA TYR A 177 11.92 4.37 13.55
C TYR A 177 11.31 4.32 12.15
N PHE A 178 10.45 3.32 11.88
CA PHE A 178 9.84 3.15 10.56
C PHE A 178 8.94 4.34 10.17
N GLN A 179 8.24 4.91 11.15
CA GLN A 179 7.34 6.05 10.94
C GLN A 179 8.10 7.32 10.60
N PHE A 180 9.14 7.64 11.36
CA PHE A 180 9.94 8.84 11.12
C PHE A 180 10.85 8.71 9.90
N SER A 181 11.30 7.49 9.59
CA SER A 181 12.01 7.19 8.34
C SER A 181 11.10 7.43 7.12
N SER A 182 9.87 6.89 7.12
CA SER A 182 8.91 7.13 6.04
C SER A 182 8.47 8.60 5.98
N LEU A 183 8.27 9.26 7.12
CA LEU A 183 7.99 10.69 7.17
C LEU A 183 9.13 11.51 6.55
N SER A 184 10.38 11.19 6.86
CA SER A 184 11.54 11.85 6.24
C SER A 184 11.55 11.68 4.74
N PHE A 185 11.29 10.45 4.29
CA PHE A 185 11.25 10.10 2.90
C PHE A 185 10.22 10.92 2.13
N ILE A 186 8.96 10.90 2.58
CA ILE A 186 7.87 11.66 1.97
C ILE A 186 8.12 13.17 2.08
N ALA A 187 8.62 13.65 3.22
CA ALA A 187 8.95 15.07 3.40
C ALA A 187 10.03 15.54 2.41
N GLY A 188 11.09 14.76 2.21
CA GLY A 188 12.17 15.06 1.27
C GLY A 188 11.68 15.08 -0.18
N THR A 189 10.85 14.11 -0.56
CA THR A 189 10.24 14.05 -1.89
C THR A 189 9.31 15.23 -2.14
N LEU A 190 8.47 15.58 -1.18
CA LEU A 190 7.60 16.77 -1.27
C LEU A 190 8.42 18.06 -1.32
N ALA A 191 9.45 18.19 -0.48
CA ALA A 191 10.32 19.37 -0.47
C ALA A 191 10.96 19.60 -1.85
N LEU A 192 11.45 18.54 -2.50
CA LEU A 192 11.96 18.62 -3.87
C LEU A 192 10.86 19.01 -4.87
N ALA A 193 9.69 18.38 -4.79
CA ALA A 193 8.57 18.67 -5.69
C ALA A 193 8.11 20.14 -5.61
N PHE A 194 8.19 20.76 -4.43
CA PHE A 194 7.90 22.20 -4.25
C PHE A 194 9.09 23.11 -4.58
N ALA A 195 10.33 22.66 -4.36
CA ALA A 195 11.52 23.47 -4.65
C ALA A 195 11.74 23.68 -6.16
N ILE A 196 11.46 22.67 -6.99
CA ILE A 196 11.62 22.73 -8.45
C ILE A 196 10.82 23.90 -9.07
N PRO A 197 9.49 24.03 -8.86
CA PRO A 197 8.72 25.16 -9.37
C PRO A 197 9.17 26.53 -8.84
N LEU A 198 9.71 26.59 -7.61
CA LEU A 198 10.15 27.84 -6.99
C LEU A 198 11.46 28.38 -7.58
N LYS A 199 12.18 27.60 -8.41
CA LYS A 199 13.42 27.99 -9.11
C LYS A 199 14.53 28.53 -8.20
N LYS A 200 14.52 28.20 -6.90
CA LYS A 200 15.58 28.56 -5.95
C LYS A 200 16.69 27.51 -6.00
N ALA A 201 17.70 27.73 -6.83
CA ALA A 201 18.75 26.75 -7.14
C ALA A 201 19.38 26.08 -5.91
N GLY A 202 19.71 26.85 -4.86
CA GLY A 202 20.27 26.30 -3.62
C GLY A 202 19.32 25.33 -2.89
N ASN A 203 18.06 25.72 -2.72
CA ASN A 203 17.05 24.86 -2.07
C ASN A 203 16.77 23.60 -2.92
N THR A 204 16.68 23.76 -4.24
CA THR A 204 16.49 22.63 -5.15
C THR A 204 17.65 21.66 -5.07
N LEU A 205 18.89 22.14 -5.01
CA LEU A 205 20.08 21.29 -4.86
C LEU A 205 20.05 20.51 -3.53
N ILE A 206 19.75 21.17 -2.41
CA ILE A 206 19.66 20.51 -1.10
C ILE A 206 18.55 19.44 -1.11
N CYS A 207 17.36 19.78 -1.61
CA CYS A 207 16.25 18.84 -1.69
C CYS A 207 16.55 17.66 -2.64
N PHE A 208 17.29 17.92 -3.72
CA PHE A 208 17.71 16.89 -4.66
C PHE A 208 18.72 15.94 -4.02
N LEU A 209 19.69 16.45 -3.26
CA LEU A 209 20.64 15.62 -2.50
C LEU A 209 19.92 14.77 -1.44
N LEU A 210 18.97 15.35 -0.70
CA LEU A 210 18.16 14.62 0.27
C LEU A 210 17.32 13.51 -0.39
N TYR A 211 16.67 13.83 -1.51
CA TYR A 211 15.92 12.84 -2.30
C TYR A 211 16.83 11.73 -2.79
N GLY A 212 18.00 12.05 -3.35
CA GLY A 212 18.97 11.08 -3.84
C GLY A 212 19.50 10.16 -2.74
N PHE A 213 19.80 10.72 -1.56
CA PHE A 213 20.22 9.95 -0.39
C PHE A 213 19.13 8.98 0.09
N ASN A 214 17.90 9.47 0.21
CA ASN A 214 16.74 8.65 0.59
C ASN A 214 16.46 7.55 -0.44
N PHE A 215 16.57 7.87 -1.73
CA PHE A 215 16.40 6.93 -2.83
C PHE A 215 17.48 5.84 -2.82
N TYR A 216 18.73 6.22 -2.58
CA TYR A 216 19.84 5.27 -2.45
C TYR A 216 19.67 4.35 -1.24
N GLN A 217 19.25 4.87 -0.08
CA GLN A 217 18.92 4.02 1.07
C GLN A 217 17.78 3.05 0.77
N ALA A 218 16.77 3.49 0.03
CA ALA A 218 15.69 2.60 -0.40
C ALA A 218 16.22 1.49 -1.31
N LEU A 219 17.13 1.80 -2.24
CA LEU A 219 17.81 0.84 -3.11
C LEU A 219 18.58 -0.21 -2.30
N THR A 220 19.41 0.23 -1.35
CA THR A 220 20.24 -0.66 -0.50
C THR A 220 19.46 -1.34 0.63
N SER A 221 18.17 -1.02 0.81
CA SER A 221 17.32 -1.73 1.76
C SER A 221 16.83 -3.09 1.23
N GLY A 222 16.88 -3.29 -0.09
CA GLY A 222 16.28 -4.45 -0.76
C GLY A 222 14.74 -4.41 -0.79
N PHE A 223 14.10 -3.31 -0.39
CA PHE A 223 12.64 -3.12 -0.51
C PHE A 223 12.29 -2.31 -1.77
N LYS A 224 11.35 -2.83 -2.57
CA LYS A 224 10.90 -2.17 -3.81
C LYS A 224 9.94 -1.01 -3.57
N GLU A 225 9.12 -1.13 -2.53
CA GLU A 225 7.98 -0.26 -2.29
C GLU A 225 8.37 1.21 -2.06
N PRO A 226 9.39 1.53 -1.23
CA PRO A 226 9.80 2.92 -1.03
C PRO A 226 10.29 3.58 -2.33
N ILE A 227 11.00 2.84 -3.19
CA ILE A 227 11.53 3.34 -4.46
C ILE A 227 10.38 3.77 -5.39
N ILE A 228 9.42 2.88 -5.61
CA ILE A 228 8.25 3.13 -6.47
C ILE A 228 7.45 4.31 -5.92
N ILE A 229 7.24 4.35 -4.60
CA ILE A 229 6.47 5.41 -3.93
C ILE A 229 7.17 6.76 -4.06
N SER A 230 8.50 6.81 -3.99
CA SER A 230 9.25 8.06 -4.20
C SER A 230 8.98 8.68 -5.55
N VAL A 231 9.14 7.87 -6.60
CA VAL A 231 8.96 8.31 -7.99
C VAL A 231 7.51 8.68 -8.23
N LEU A 232 6.57 7.87 -7.72
CA LEU A 232 5.14 8.14 -7.84
C LEU A 232 4.75 9.47 -7.18
N VAL A 233 5.17 9.71 -5.93
CA VAL A 233 4.84 10.94 -5.19
C VAL A 233 5.46 12.15 -5.87
N LEU A 234 6.74 12.08 -6.27
CA LEU A 234 7.39 13.17 -7.00
C LEU A 234 6.64 13.50 -8.30
N GLY A 235 6.28 12.48 -9.07
CA GLY A 235 5.50 12.63 -10.30
C GLY A 235 4.13 13.27 -10.05
N ILE A 236 3.39 12.80 -9.04
CA ILE A 236 2.07 13.34 -8.66
C ILE A 236 2.15 14.83 -8.34
N PHE A 237 3.13 15.28 -7.56
CA PHE A 237 3.23 16.68 -7.17
C PHE A 237 3.81 17.60 -8.25
N LEU A 238 4.63 17.06 -9.17
CA LEU A 238 5.11 17.82 -10.33
C LEU A 238 4.10 17.86 -11.47
N TYR A 239 3.15 16.92 -11.54
CA TYR A 239 2.20 16.80 -12.65
C TYR A 239 1.36 18.07 -12.90
N PRO A 240 0.77 18.74 -11.89
CA PRO A 240 0.00 19.97 -12.12
C PRO A 240 0.77 21.05 -12.88
N THR A 241 2.08 21.17 -12.58
CA THR A 241 2.97 22.19 -13.15
C THR A 241 3.60 21.74 -14.48
N TYR A 242 3.98 20.47 -14.60
CA TYR A 242 4.81 19.93 -15.71
C TYR A 242 4.18 18.73 -16.41
N LYS A 243 2.87 18.74 -16.67
CA LYS A 243 2.07 17.63 -17.22
C LYS A 243 2.77 16.80 -18.31
N LYS A 244 3.25 17.46 -19.38
CA LYS A 244 3.89 16.78 -20.52
C LYS A 244 5.19 16.09 -20.12
N LEU A 245 6.06 16.82 -19.41
CA LEU A 245 7.35 16.29 -18.97
C LEU A 245 7.15 15.09 -18.05
N VAL A 246 6.28 15.23 -17.03
CA VAL A 246 5.99 14.15 -16.09
C VAL A 246 5.43 12.93 -16.80
N THR A 247 4.51 13.10 -17.75
CA THR A 247 3.94 11.97 -18.50
C THR A 247 5.00 11.26 -19.34
N ILE A 248 5.88 12.00 -20.01
CA ILE A 248 6.92 11.45 -20.89
C ILE A 248 8.06 10.79 -20.09
N THR A 249 8.37 11.26 -18.88
CA THR A 249 9.50 10.73 -18.09
C THR A 249 9.05 9.76 -17.00
N PHE A 250 8.10 10.13 -16.15
CA PHE A 250 7.73 9.31 -14.99
C PHE A 250 6.96 8.05 -15.38
N VAL A 251 6.14 8.07 -16.44
CA VAL A 251 5.42 6.85 -16.88
C VAL A 251 6.40 5.77 -17.35
N PRO A 252 7.34 6.05 -18.29
CA PRO A 252 8.36 5.07 -18.65
C PRO A 252 9.26 4.65 -17.47
N ILE A 253 9.64 5.59 -16.59
CA ILE A 253 10.45 5.24 -15.41
C ILE A 253 9.70 4.28 -14.49
N ILE A 254 8.42 4.53 -14.20
CA ILE A 254 7.61 3.62 -13.38
C ILE A 254 7.54 2.23 -14.02
N ILE A 255 7.30 2.15 -15.35
CA ILE A 255 7.30 0.87 -16.08
C ILE A 255 8.65 0.16 -15.95
N LEU A 256 9.76 0.88 -16.17
CA LEU A 256 11.11 0.35 -16.01
C LEU A 256 11.35 -0.18 -14.59
N LEU A 257 10.94 0.57 -13.57
CA LEU A 257 11.07 0.14 -12.18
C LEU A 257 10.26 -1.13 -11.89
N PHE A 258 9.05 -1.26 -12.44
CA PHE A 258 8.26 -2.48 -12.28
C PHE A 258 8.90 -3.70 -12.95
N THR A 259 9.66 -3.51 -14.03
CA THR A 259 10.39 -4.59 -14.72
C THR A 259 11.70 -4.94 -14.03
N VAL A 260 12.49 -3.94 -13.61
CA VAL A 260 13.89 -4.14 -13.16
C VAL A 260 14.00 -4.37 -11.65
N LEU A 261 13.21 -3.67 -10.84
CA LEU A 261 13.33 -3.77 -9.38
C LEU A 261 13.10 -5.18 -8.80
N PRO A 262 12.20 -6.03 -9.35
CA PRO A 262 12.02 -7.38 -8.82
C PRO A 262 13.31 -8.20 -8.89
N THR A 263 13.93 -8.26 -10.08
CA THR A 263 15.19 -8.97 -10.33
C THR A 263 16.31 -8.41 -9.46
N TYR A 264 16.47 -7.09 -9.45
CA TYR A 264 17.44 -6.42 -8.59
C TYR A 264 17.27 -6.82 -7.12
N ASN A 265 16.05 -6.72 -6.56
CA ASN A 265 15.83 -7.01 -5.15
C ASN A 265 16.00 -8.50 -4.81
N HIS A 266 15.67 -9.40 -5.72
CA HIS A 266 15.87 -10.84 -5.51
C HIS A 266 17.37 -11.15 -5.34
N ILE A 267 18.18 -10.70 -6.29
CA ILE A 267 19.63 -10.92 -6.29
C ILE A 267 20.28 -10.18 -5.11
N TYR A 268 19.87 -8.94 -4.86
CA TYR A 268 20.36 -8.17 -3.73
C TYR A 268 20.12 -8.89 -2.41
N ARG A 269 18.89 -9.39 -2.16
CA ARG A 269 18.56 -10.10 -0.92
C ARG A 269 19.31 -11.42 -0.79
N ALA A 270 19.44 -12.17 -1.88
CA ALA A 270 20.18 -13.43 -1.89
C ALA A 270 21.66 -13.25 -1.50
N ASN A 271 22.26 -12.10 -1.81
CA ASN A 271 23.67 -11.83 -1.53
C ASN A 271 23.88 -11.05 -0.22
N ALA A 272 23.04 -10.06 0.07
CA ALA A 272 23.19 -9.17 1.23
C ALA A 272 22.64 -9.79 2.52
N TRP A 273 21.55 -10.56 2.47
CA TRP A 273 20.90 -11.08 3.69
C TRP A 273 21.45 -12.44 4.13
N ASN A 274 22.10 -13.18 3.23
CA ASN A 274 22.83 -14.40 3.58
C ASN A 274 24.21 -14.11 4.19
N GLY A 275 24.65 -12.84 4.20
CA GLY A 275 25.88 -12.39 4.88
C GLY A 275 27.17 -12.56 4.06
N ASP A 276 27.07 -13.03 2.82
CA ASP A 276 28.24 -13.35 1.99
C ASP A 276 28.90 -12.12 1.37
N THR A 277 28.21 -10.97 1.30
CA THR A 277 28.72 -9.76 0.64
C THR A 277 28.29 -8.46 1.34
N ASN A 278 29.10 -7.41 1.22
CA ASN A 278 28.74 -6.07 1.69
C ASN A 278 27.57 -5.50 0.85
N SER A 279 26.73 -4.66 1.46
CA SER A 279 25.57 -4.01 0.85
C SER A 279 25.88 -3.32 -0.48
N ASP A 280 27.01 -2.60 -0.58
CA ASP A 280 27.40 -1.95 -1.83
C ASP A 280 27.77 -2.94 -2.94
N GLN A 281 28.46 -4.03 -2.60
CA GLN A 281 28.84 -5.07 -3.55
C GLN A 281 27.60 -5.85 -4.02
N ALA A 282 26.70 -6.20 -3.09
CA ALA A 282 25.43 -6.83 -3.40
C ALA A 282 24.58 -5.94 -4.34
N SER A 283 24.61 -4.61 -4.15
CA SER A 283 23.93 -3.66 -5.03
C SER A 283 24.52 -3.63 -6.43
N GLN A 284 25.85 -3.70 -6.57
CA GLN A 284 26.50 -3.71 -7.89
C GLN A 284 26.18 -5.00 -8.64
N LEU A 285 26.34 -6.17 -7.98
CA LEU A 285 25.98 -7.47 -8.55
C LEU A 285 24.52 -7.53 -8.99
N ALA A 286 23.61 -7.01 -8.15
CA ALA A 286 22.19 -6.95 -8.47
C ALA A 286 21.87 -6.02 -9.64
N LEU A 287 22.59 -4.90 -9.78
CA LEU A 287 22.40 -3.96 -10.90
C LEU A 287 22.92 -4.56 -12.21
N ASP A 288 24.11 -5.16 -12.18
CA ASP A 288 24.72 -5.78 -13.36
C ASP A 288 23.83 -6.93 -13.87
N ALA A 289 23.36 -7.80 -12.98
CA ALA A 289 22.47 -8.90 -13.36
C ALA A 289 21.07 -8.43 -13.80
N ALA A 290 20.57 -7.31 -13.27
CA ALA A 290 19.27 -6.78 -13.70
C ALA A 290 19.34 -6.04 -15.06
N LEU A 291 20.51 -5.57 -15.46
CA LEU A 291 20.73 -4.87 -16.74
C LEU A 291 21.26 -5.78 -17.84
N ASN A 292 22.01 -6.83 -17.50
CA ASN A 292 22.58 -7.80 -18.43
C ASN A 292 21.69 -9.06 -18.46
N VAL A 293 20.68 -9.04 -19.33
CA VAL A 293 19.61 -10.07 -19.43
C VAL A 293 20.08 -11.38 -20.12
N ASP A 294 21.36 -11.48 -20.51
CA ASP A 294 21.91 -12.64 -21.23
C ASP A 294 22.37 -13.80 -20.32
N ASP A 295 22.28 -13.67 -18.99
CA ASP A 295 22.59 -14.78 -18.09
C ASP A 295 21.44 -15.81 -18.07
N GLU A 296 21.75 -17.04 -18.49
CA GLU A 296 20.87 -18.23 -18.42
C GLU A 296 20.38 -18.54 -16.98
N ASP A 297 20.96 -17.89 -15.97
CA ASP A 297 20.60 -17.99 -14.55
C ASP A 297 19.44 -17.05 -14.12
N VAL A 298 18.95 -16.16 -14.99
CA VAL A 298 17.71 -15.39 -14.76
C VAL A 298 16.49 -16.29 -15.02
N LYS A 299 16.28 -17.28 -14.14
CA LYS A 299 15.22 -18.30 -14.25
C LYS A 299 13.81 -17.81 -13.95
N GLU A 300 13.62 -16.60 -13.40
CA GLU A 300 12.27 -16.01 -13.30
C GLU A 300 11.98 -15.27 -14.62
N THR A 301 11.13 -15.85 -15.46
CA THR A 301 10.65 -15.13 -16.65
C THR A 301 9.84 -13.91 -16.21
N ASN A 302 9.79 -12.86 -17.03
CA ASN A 302 8.89 -11.72 -16.78
C ASN A 302 7.44 -12.17 -16.53
N TRP A 303 7.04 -13.29 -17.13
CA TRP A 303 5.73 -13.93 -16.88
C TRP A 303 5.58 -14.44 -15.46
N ASP A 304 6.56 -15.18 -14.93
CA ASP A 304 6.53 -15.69 -13.54
C ASP A 304 6.42 -14.56 -12.51
N PHE A 305 7.11 -13.44 -12.76
CA PHE A 305 6.95 -12.24 -11.94
C PHE A 305 5.51 -11.73 -11.95
N LEU A 306 4.92 -11.55 -13.14
CA LEU A 306 3.54 -11.08 -13.29
C LEU A 306 2.53 -12.03 -12.62
N VAL A 307 2.76 -13.33 -12.74
CA VAL A 307 1.87 -14.40 -12.24
C VAL A 307 1.96 -14.56 -10.72
N TYR A 308 3.16 -14.70 -10.16
CA TYR A 308 3.35 -15.14 -8.77
C TYR A 308 3.85 -14.06 -7.81
N ARG A 309 4.38 -12.93 -8.33
CA ARG A 309 4.97 -11.86 -7.48
C ARG A 309 4.18 -10.57 -7.52
N LEU A 310 3.57 -10.26 -8.67
CA LEU A 310 2.73 -9.08 -8.83
C LEU A 310 1.30 -9.33 -8.33
N SER A 311 0.83 -10.58 -8.42
CA SER A 311 -0.48 -11.01 -7.92
C SER A 311 -0.33 -11.79 -6.61
N GLU A 312 -1.14 -11.45 -5.61
CA GLU A 312 -1.21 -12.20 -4.34
C GLU A 312 -2.32 -13.27 -4.34
N ILE A 313 -2.99 -13.48 -5.48
CA ILE A 313 -4.14 -14.39 -5.54
C ILE A 313 -3.78 -15.86 -5.30
N ASP A 314 -2.57 -16.31 -5.64
CA ASP A 314 -2.10 -17.68 -5.34
C ASP A 314 -2.09 -17.96 -3.84
N MET A 315 -1.58 -17.00 -3.07
CA MET A 315 -1.57 -17.13 -1.61
C MET A 315 -3.00 -17.18 -1.07
N PHE A 316 -3.89 -16.35 -1.62
CA PHE A 316 -5.28 -16.30 -1.19
C PHE A 316 -6.03 -17.60 -1.52
N THR A 317 -5.84 -18.19 -2.71
CA THR A 317 -6.48 -19.48 -3.05
C THR A 317 -6.06 -20.60 -2.10
N ARG A 318 -4.80 -20.65 -1.67
CA ARG A 318 -4.32 -21.61 -0.66
C ARG A 318 -5.02 -21.43 0.70
N PHE A 319 -5.23 -20.19 1.14
CA PHE A 319 -5.98 -19.91 2.37
C PHE A 319 -7.48 -20.25 2.25
N VAL A 320 -8.11 -19.96 1.11
CA VAL A 320 -9.52 -20.31 0.85
C VAL A 320 -9.70 -21.82 0.74
N GLN A 321 -8.71 -22.54 0.20
CA GLN A 321 -8.74 -23.99 0.10
C GLN A 321 -8.59 -24.66 1.48
N SER A 322 -7.75 -24.11 2.35
CA SER A 322 -7.51 -24.64 3.70
C SER A 322 -8.57 -24.20 4.72
N THR A 323 -9.16 -23.01 4.59
CA THR A 323 -10.12 -22.47 5.56
C THR A 323 -11.53 -22.37 4.94
N PRO A 324 -12.57 -23.04 5.48
CA PRO A 324 -12.62 -23.67 6.81
C PRO A 324 -12.32 -25.19 6.85
N LYS A 325 -11.86 -25.80 5.75
CA LYS A 325 -11.81 -27.28 5.65
C LYS A 325 -10.80 -27.95 6.58
N ASN A 326 -9.59 -27.40 6.66
CA ASN A 326 -8.46 -27.90 7.44
C ASN A 326 -8.22 -27.06 8.71
N VAL A 327 -8.54 -25.76 8.63
CA VAL A 327 -8.38 -24.80 9.72
C VAL A 327 -9.68 -24.02 9.84
N ASP A 328 -10.23 -23.91 11.04
CA ASP A 328 -11.44 -23.12 11.28
C ASP A 328 -11.20 -21.62 11.12
N PHE A 329 -12.28 -20.85 10.95
CA PHE A 329 -12.18 -19.40 10.98
C PHE A 329 -11.67 -18.91 12.35
N TYR A 330 -10.73 -17.96 12.32
CA TYR A 330 -10.07 -17.41 13.50
C TYR A 330 -10.96 -16.45 14.32
N GLY A 331 -12.12 -16.04 13.79
CA GLY A 331 -13.02 -15.12 14.49
C GLY A 331 -12.32 -13.82 14.87
N LEU A 332 -12.30 -13.51 16.17
CA LEU A 332 -11.64 -12.31 16.73
C LEU A 332 -10.19 -12.55 17.15
N ASP A 333 -9.63 -13.74 16.96
CA ASP A 333 -8.30 -14.06 17.46
C ASP A 333 -7.21 -13.26 16.76
N LEU A 334 -7.35 -12.97 15.46
CA LEU A 334 -6.42 -12.08 14.74
C LEU A 334 -6.44 -10.65 15.31
N VAL A 335 -7.62 -10.17 15.74
CA VAL A 335 -7.76 -8.87 16.40
C VAL A 335 -7.12 -8.89 17.79
N LYS A 336 -7.27 -9.98 18.56
CA LYS A 336 -6.61 -10.16 19.85
C LYS A 336 -5.08 -10.19 19.69
N GLN A 337 -4.56 -10.92 18.70
CA GLN A 337 -3.13 -10.95 18.38
C GLN A 337 -2.61 -9.57 17.98
N SER A 338 -3.42 -8.82 17.23
CA SER A 338 -3.12 -7.43 16.87
C SER A 338 -3.06 -6.51 18.09
N ALA A 339 -3.96 -6.70 19.06
CA ALA A 339 -3.94 -5.95 20.32
C ALA A 339 -2.69 -6.24 21.15
N ILE A 340 -2.20 -7.50 21.15
CA ILE A 340 -0.93 -7.87 21.77
C ILE A 340 0.22 -7.08 21.12
N ALA A 341 0.23 -6.96 19.79
CA ALA A 341 1.28 -6.26 19.05
C ALA A 341 1.44 -4.80 19.47
N LEU A 342 0.36 -4.12 19.88
CA LEU A 342 0.35 -2.72 20.32
C LEU A 342 1.25 -2.45 21.53
N VAL A 343 1.37 -3.41 22.45
CA VAL A 343 2.11 -3.21 23.71
C VAL A 343 3.61 -3.11 23.43
N PRO A 344 4.30 -2.01 23.79
CA PRO A 344 5.75 -1.88 23.61
C PRO A 344 6.51 -2.98 24.33
N ARG A 345 7.60 -3.47 23.73
CA ARG A 345 8.46 -4.49 24.35
C ARG A 345 9.09 -4.05 25.66
N ILE A 346 9.24 -2.75 25.90
CA ILE A 346 9.73 -2.24 27.18
C ILE A 346 8.73 -2.50 28.33
N LEU A 347 7.42 -2.52 28.04
CA LEU A 347 6.38 -2.82 29.03
C LEU A 347 6.11 -4.32 29.12
N TRP A 348 6.32 -5.07 28.04
CA TRP A 348 6.18 -6.52 28.01
C TRP A 348 7.35 -7.18 27.24
N PRO A 349 8.48 -7.45 27.92
CA PRO A 349 9.67 -8.01 27.26
C PRO A 349 9.45 -9.40 26.65
N SER A 350 8.69 -10.25 27.34
CA SER A 350 8.33 -11.61 26.89
C SER A 350 7.18 -11.66 25.87
N LYS A 351 6.78 -10.51 25.32
CA LYS A 351 5.72 -10.45 24.30
C LYS A 351 6.08 -11.36 23.11
N PRO A 352 5.13 -12.19 22.64
CA PRO A 352 5.31 -13.01 21.45
C PRO A 352 5.83 -12.19 20.25
N ILE A 353 6.65 -12.82 19.41
CA ILE A 353 7.11 -12.21 18.17
C ILE A 353 5.97 -12.31 17.15
N THR A 354 5.56 -11.14 16.63
CA THR A 354 4.44 -11.04 15.69
C THR A 354 4.68 -11.85 14.41
N GLU A 355 5.93 -11.88 13.93
CA GLU A 355 6.32 -12.69 12.77
C GLU A 355 6.01 -14.18 13.00
N ASP A 356 6.42 -14.72 14.16
CA ASP A 356 6.25 -16.14 14.49
C ASP A 356 4.76 -16.51 14.57
N LEU A 357 3.92 -15.63 15.13
CA LEU A 357 2.47 -15.84 15.20
C LEU A 357 1.83 -15.93 13.81
N ILE A 358 2.25 -15.05 12.89
CA ILE A 358 1.76 -15.04 11.51
C ILE A 358 2.27 -16.26 10.75
N MET A 359 3.56 -16.57 10.88
CA MET A 359 4.15 -17.72 10.19
C MET A 359 3.55 -19.04 10.66
N GLN A 360 3.20 -19.17 11.94
CA GLN A 360 2.49 -20.35 12.44
C GLN A 360 1.16 -20.56 11.69
N ARG A 361 0.38 -19.50 11.48
CA ARG A 361 -0.85 -19.52 10.68
C ARG A 361 -0.59 -19.90 9.21
N VAL A 362 0.47 -19.38 8.62
CA VAL A 362 0.88 -19.67 7.22
C VAL A 362 1.25 -21.15 7.07
N TYR A 363 1.95 -21.71 8.05
CA TYR A 363 2.32 -23.14 8.07
C TYR A 363 1.11 -24.04 8.27
N ASP A 364 0.21 -23.68 9.19
CA ASP A 364 -0.98 -24.47 9.49
C ASP A 364 -1.97 -24.46 8.33
N ALA A 365 -2.02 -23.37 7.56
CA ALA A 365 -2.77 -23.27 6.31
C ALA A 365 -2.09 -23.98 5.12
N GLY A 366 -0.87 -24.51 5.28
CA GLY A 366 -0.12 -25.19 4.21
C GLY A 366 0.35 -24.27 3.08
N VAL A 367 0.42 -22.95 3.33
CA VAL A 367 0.82 -21.96 2.33
C VAL A 367 2.32 -22.01 2.07
N VAL A 368 3.11 -22.26 3.12
CA VAL A 368 4.57 -22.41 3.07
C VAL A 368 4.98 -23.63 3.89
N ASN A 369 6.04 -24.32 3.47
CA ASN A 369 6.62 -25.40 4.27
C ASN A 369 7.43 -24.84 5.44
N ARG A 370 7.31 -25.44 6.64
CA ARG A 370 8.07 -25.06 7.85
C ARG A 370 9.59 -25.04 7.66
N ASN A 371 10.11 -25.84 6.72
CA ASN A 371 11.53 -25.90 6.39
C ASN A 371 11.97 -24.82 5.38
N SER A 372 11.07 -23.96 4.91
CA SER A 372 11.39 -22.87 3.99
C SER A 372 11.79 -21.61 4.75
N SER A 373 12.81 -20.91 4.28
CA SER A 373 13.28 -19.63 4.83
C SER A 373 12.44 -18.41 4.36
N VAL A 374 11.31 -18.63 3.69
CA VAL A 374 10.49 -17.53 3.17
C VAL A 374 9.50 -17.00 4.21
N SER A 375 9.46 -15.68 4.36
CA SER A 375 8.40 -14.97 5.10
C SER A 375 7.26 -14.64 4.13
N ALA A 376 6.09 -15.26 4.34
CA ALA A 376 4.90 -15.05 3.54
C ALA A 376 3.79 -14.46 4.41
N LYS A 377 3.66 -13.13 4.40
CA LYS A 377 2.67 -12.42 5.21
C LYS A 377 1.34 -12.34 4.46
N PRO A 378 0.22 -12.78 5.05
CA PRO A 378 -1.09 -12.59 4.45
C PRO A 378 -1.39 -11.12 4.23
N ALA A 379 -2.07 -10.82 3.12
CA ALA A 379 -2.64 -9.50 2.91
C ALA A 379 -3.84 -9.24 3.83
N TYR A 380 -4.18 -7.97 4.01
CA TYR A 380 -5.28 -7.56 4.89
C TYR A 380 -6.61 -8.24 4.55
N ILE A 381 -6.91 -8.41 3.25
CA ILE A 381 -8.14 -9.07 2.81
C ILE A 381 -8.16 -10.58 3.09
N VAL A 382 -7.00 -11.22 3.12
CA VAL A 382 -6.87 -12.63 3.49
C VAL A 382 -7.16 -12.79 4.97
N ASP A 383 -6.56 -11.97 5.85
CA ASP A 383 -6.87 -12.00 7.29
C ASP A 383 -8.35 -11.68 7.57
N ALA A 384 -8.97 -10.79 6.78
CA ALA A 384 -10.40 -10.52 6.87
C ALA A 384 -11.25 -11.75 6.51
N TYR A 385 -10.88 -12.49 5.46
CA TYR A 385 -11.50 -13.77 5.12
C TYR A 385 -11.31 -14.80 6.25
N LEU A 386 -10.08 -14.97 6.74
CA LEU A 386 -9.77 -15.91 7.82
C LEU A 386 -10.51 -15.61 9.12
N SER A 387 -10.93 -14.35 9.32
CA SER A 387 -11.71 -13.96 10.50
C SER A 387 -13.19 -14.38 10.43
N GLY A 388 -13.78 -14.56 9.23
CA GLY A 388 -15.22 -14.87 9.14
C GLY A 388 -15.81 -14.94 7.74
N GLY A 389 -15.04 -15.38 6.75
CA GLY A 389 -15.47 -15.49 5.36
C GLY A 389 -15.88 -14.14 4.74
N ASP A 390 -16.91 -14.17 3.91
CA ASP A 390 -17.48 -12.99 3.22
C ASP A 390 -17.86 -11.87 4.19
N PHE A 391 -18.43 -12.22 5.34
CA PHE A 391 -18.83 -11.26 6.36
C PHE A 391 -17.63 -10.59 7.02
N GLY A 392 -16.56 -11.36 7.27
CA GLY A 392 -15.28 -10.82 7.73
C GLY A 392 -14.71 -9.82 6.72
N ILE A 393 -14.67 -10.18 5.44
CA ILE A 393 -14.22 -9.26 4.37
C ILE A 393 -15.04 -7.97 4.38
N PHE A 394 -16.37 -8.07 4.42
CA PHE A 394 -17.22 -6.88 4.44
C PHE A 394 -16.89 -5.95 5.63
N ILE A 395 -16.88 -6.48 6.86
CA ILE A 395 -16.67 -5.67 8.07
C ILE A 395 -15.28 -5.05 8.10
N PHE A 396 -14.23 -5.86 7.92
CA PHE A 396 -12.86 -5.39 8.11
C PHE A 396 -12.44 -4.43 6.99
N LEU A 397 -12.83 -4.68 5.73
CA LEU A 397 -12.50 -3.76 4.64
C LEU A 397 -13.30 -2.45 4.75
N PHE A 398 -14.58 -2.52 5.16
CA PHE A 398 -15.35 -1.32 5.50
C PHE A 398 -14.66 -0.50 6.59
N GLY A 399 -14.27 -1.15 7.69
CA GLY A 399 -13.55 -0.53 8.80
C GLY A 399 -12.22 0.08 8.36
N TYR A 400 -11.46 -0.62 7.51
CA TYR A 400 -10.20 -0.16 6.94
C TYR A 400 -10.37 1.14 6.14
N GLY A 401 -11.37 1.20 5.26
CA GLY A 401 -11.70 2.40 4.49
C GLY A 401 -12.17 3.57 5.37
N ALA A 402 -13.03 3.28 6.35
CA ALA A 402 -13.52 4.27 7.30
C ALA A 402 -12.38 4.87 8.13
N ILE A 403 -11.52 4.04 8.73
CA ILE A 403 -10.38 4.47 9.54
C ILE A 403 -9.42 5.30 8.69
N ALA A 404 -9.08 4.84 7.49
CA ALA A 404 -8.19 5.57 6.60
C ALA A 404 -8.72 6.98 6.29
N GLN A 405 -10.01 7.10 5.97
CA GLN A 405 -10.64 8.38 5.68
C GLN A 405 -10.74 9.29 6.91
N LEU A 406 -11.08 8.73 8.08
CA LEU A 406 -11.17 9.48 9.33
C LEU A 406 -9.81 10.05 9.75
N ILE A 407 -8.73 9.26 9.64
CA ILE A 407 -7.36 9.71 9.95
C ILE A 407 -6.95 10.80 8.97
N ALA A 408 -7.19 10.64 7.67
CA ALA A 408 -6.85 11.66 6.67
C ALA A 408 -7.56 13.00 6.94
N VAL A 409 -8.88 12.97 7.21
CA VAL A 409 -9.65 14.18 7.56
C VAL A 409 -9.12 14.81 8.86
N LYS A 410 -8.81 13.97 9.87
CA LYS A 410 -8.23 14.46 11.13
C LYS A 410 -6.87 15.12 10.90
N ALA A 411 -6.02 14.54 10.06
CA ALA A 411 -4.72 15.11 9.72
C ALA A 411 -4.87 16.45 9.00
N GLU A 412 -5.77 16.58 8.00
CA GLU A 412 -6.04 17.86 7.35
C GLU A 412 -6.55 18.92 8.34
N LYS A 413 -7.40 18.53 9.30
CA LYS A 413 -7.91 19.43 10.34
C LYS A 413 -6.79 19.93 11.28
N LEU A 414 -5.90 19.03 11.71
CA LEU A 414 -4.82 19.32 12.65
C LEU A 414 -3.68 20.12 12.00
N PHE A 415 -3.35 19.85 10.75
CA PHE A 415 -2.18 20.44 10.08
C PHE A 415 -2.53 21.51 9.04
N GLY A 416 -3.77 21.99 9.04
CA GLY A 416 -4.18 23.17 8.26
C GLY A 416 -4.41 22.94 6.77
N GLY A 417 -4.66 21.70 6.37
CA GLY A 417 -5.12 21.34 5.03
C GLY A 417 -4.37 20.18 4.38
N TYR A 418 -4.64 19.98 3.09
CA TYR A 418 -4.21 18.82 2.33
C TYR A 418 -2.69 18.58 2.29
N ILE A 419 -1.86 19.61 2.06
CA ILE A 419 -0.41 19.39 1.87
C ILE A 419 0.25 18.82 3.13
N LEU A 420 0.01 19.42 4.29
CA LEU A 420 0.63 18.95 5.52
C LEU A 420 -0.15 17.81 6.14
N GLY A 421 -1.47 17.87 6.16
CA GLY A 421 -2.31 16.82 6.73
C GLY A 421 -2.25 15.53 5.94
N THR A 422 -2.67 15.56 4.67
CA THR A 422 -2.80 14.34 3.86
C THR A 422 -1.49 13.96 3.17
N ALA A 423 -0.87 14.90 2.45
CA ALA A 423 0.29 14.57 1.63
C ALA A 423 1.56 14.30 2.45
N LEU A 424 1.78 15.03 3.55
CA LEU A 424 2.93 14.79 4.43
C LEU A 424 2.59 13.81 5.55
N ILE A 425 1.69 14.17 6.46
CA ILE A 425 1.47 13.44 7.72
C ILE A 425 0.78 12.11 7.48
N PHE A 426 -0.33 12.08 6.75
CA PHE A 426 -1.06 10.85 6.49
C PHE A 426 -0.22 9.89 5.63
N SER A 427 0.36 10.39 4.55
CA SER A 427 1.14 9.56 3.62
C SER A 427 2.49 9.11 4.21
N GLY A 428 3.14 9.96 5.00
CA GLY A 428 4.42 9.64 5.66
C GLY A 428 4.29 8.76 6.90
N LEU A 429 3.21 8.88 7.69
CA LEU A 429 3.05 8.06 8.90
C LEU A 429 2.20 6.81 8.65
N PHE A 430 1.25 6.84 7.73
CA PHE A 430 0.27 5.77 7.51
C PHE A 430 0.42 5.09 6.14
N GLN A 431 1.62 5.11 5.56
CA GLN A 431 1.95 4.45 4.29
C GLN A 431 1.56 2.95 4.29
N ILE A 432 1.58 2.28 5.44
CA ILE A 432 1.15 0.88 5.58
C ILE A 432 -0.30 0.64 5.11
N MET A 433 -1.15 1.67 5.22
CA MET A 433 -2.54 1.61 4.77
C MET A 433 -2.70 1.76 3.26
N TRP A 434 -1.62 1.89 2.50
CA TRP A 434 -1.71 1.89 1.04
C TRP A 434 -1.81 0.47 0.50
N ARG A 435 -0.97 -0.45 1.02
CA ARG A 435 -0.97 -1.86 0.62
C ARG A 435 -1.89 -2.72 1.48
N GLY A 436 -1.90 -2.50 2.79
CA GLY A 436 -2.60 -3.37 3.74
C GLY A 436 -1.94 -4.74 3.85
N ILE A 437 -1.13 -4.93 4.90
CA ILE A 437 -0.56 -6.24 5.25
C ILE A 437 -1.39 -6.90 6.35
N SER A 438 -0.87 -7.95 6.99
CA SER A 438 -1.55 -8.65 8.08
C SER A 438 -2.04 -7.71 9.18
N PHE A 439 -3.10 -8.13 9.87
CA PHE A 439 -3.78 -7.33 10.89
C PHE A 439 -2.81 -6.84 11.98
N GLU A 440 -1.90 -7.71 12.42
CA GLU A 440 -1.03 -7.45 13.56
C GLU A 440 -0.05 -6.31 13.28
N PHE A 441 0.54 -6.30 12.08
CA PHE A 441 1.41 -5.20 11.66
C PHE A 441 0.61 -3.93 11.38
N LEU A 442 -0.54 -4.04 10.70
CA LEU A 442 -1.35 -2.88 10.35
C LEU A 442 -1.83 -2.14 11.61
N PHE A 443 -2.41 -2.85 12.58
CA PHE A 443 -2.92 -2.26 13.81
C PHE A 443 -1.81 -1.60 14.62
N ASN A 444 -0.68 -2.29 14.79
CA ASN A 444 0.47 -1.75 15.49
C ASN A 444 0.99 -0.47 14.83
N THR A 445 1.24 -0.49 13.53
CA THR A 445 1.75 0.71 12.83
C THR A 445 0.72 1.83 12.84
N VAL A 446 -0.56 1.58 12.55
CA VAL A 446 -1.60 2.62 12.53
C VAL A 446 -1.77 3.25 13.91
N PHE A 447 -1.78 2.45 14.98
CA PHE A 447 -1.90 2.95 16.34
C PHE A 447 -0.74 3.89 16.70
N TRP A 448 0.50 3.42 16.55
CA TRP A 448 1.68 4.22 16.87
C TRP A 448 1.83 5.43 15.95
N SER A 449 1.43 5.33 14.68
CA SER A 449 1.44 6.44 13.74
C SER A 449 0.43 7.52 14.13
N TYR A 450 -0.71 7.13 14.70
CA TYR A 450 -1.68 8.07 15.26
C TYR A 450 -1.12 8.79 16.48
N ILE A 451 -0.43 8.08 17.38
CA ILE A 451 0.28 8.71 18.51
C ILE A 451 1.35 9.70 17.99
N SER A 452 2.18 9.29 17.03
CA SER A 452 3.19 10.15 16.39
C SER A 452 2.58 11.39 15.76
N MET A 453 1.46 11.25 15.04
CA MET A 453 0.72 12.37 14.46
C MET A 453 0.31 13.39 15.53
N LEU A 454 -0.23 12.94 16.66
CA LEU A 454 -0.64 13.82 17.75
C LEU A 454 0.55 14.50 18.43
N LEU A 455 1.66 13.78 18.62
CA LEU A 455 2.90 14.32 19.18
C LEU A 455 3.50 15.39 18.27
N ILE A 456 3.63 15.12 16.98
CA ILE A 456 4.13 16.08 15.98
C ILE A 456 3.24 17.32 15.96
N HIS A 457 1.91 17.15 15.94
CA HIS A 457 0.99 18.28 16.01
C HIS A 457 1.24 19.15 17.26
N LYS A 458 1.36 18.53 18.44
CA LYS A 458 1.61 19.25 19.70
C LYS A 458 2.94 20.01 19.66
N ILE A 459 3.99 19.41 19.10
CA ILE A 459 5.29 20.07 18.92
C ILE A 459 5.15 21.29 18.01
N LEU A 460 4.52 21.15 16.84
CA LEU A 460 4.39 22.26 15.88
C LEU A 460 3.54 23.42 16.42
N VAL A 461 2.49 23.14 17.21
CA VAL A 461 1.70 24.17 17.89
C VAL A 461 2.55 24.87 18.96
N ASN A 462 3.24 24.11 19.82
CA ASN A 462 4.08 24.68 20.88
C ASN A 462 5.27 25.49 20.33
N SER A 463 5.77 25.14 19.15
CA SER A 463 6.82 25.90 18.44
C SER A 463 6.29 27.08 17.64
N ASN A 464 5.00 27.41 17.72
CA ASN A 464 4.33 28.48 16.96
C ASN A 464 4.47 28.36 15.42
N ILE A 465 4.71 27.14 14.93
CA ILE A 465 4.76 26.85 13.49
C ILE A 465 3.32 26.71 12.96
N LEU A 466 2.45 26.04 13.71
CA LEU A 466 1.00 26.01 13.48
C LEU A 466 0.32 27.11 14.28
N LYS A 467 -0.35 28.04 13.60
CA LYS A 467 -1.11 29.13 14.22
C LYS A 467 -2.61 28.84 14.15
N GLU A 468 -3.34 29.06 15.23
CA GLU A 468 -4.80 28.91 15.23
C GLU A 468 -5.43 29.94 14.28
N VAL A 469 -6.49 29.53 13.57
CA VAL A 469 -7.19 30.37 12.58
C VAL A 469 -8.15 31.32 13.28
#